data_AF-A0A5V6NLI0-F1
#
_entry.id   AF-A0A5V6NLI0-F1
#
_cell.length_a   1.000
_cell.length_b   1.000
_cell.length_c   1.000
_cell.angle_alpha   90.00
_cell.angle_beta   90.00
_cell.angle_gamma   90.00
#
_symmetry.space_group_name_H-M   'P 1'
#
loop_
_entity.id
_entity.type
_entity.pdbx_description
1 polymer ?
#
loop_
_entity_poly.entity_id
_entity_poly.type
_entity_poly.pdbx_seq_one_letter_code
_entity_poly.pdbx_strand_id
1 'polypeptide(L)'
;HTPTNDPADDPDIPAAGYFGAASRTNGNWTSSLRASHFSSWARRNIIPERMASAILLYAGRKSLLAAPSGSALPVTATSAATTDTAATLSYTPKVDEVGYNGRRGDGTLQQQGWKSVSGATFTPKANPDGKGGHVLAITKAAGQTWTIQQPVSKGSDLLKYGGELACQFRLTTPLKENQYAFAFYWRIAAGDIPSGVKFLGTARDAWPALMNFFIQTDG
;
A
#
# COMPACT_ATOMS: atom_id res chain seq x y z
N HIS A 1 26.82 16.14 -5.88
CA HIS A 1 27.61 15.38 -6.87
C HIS A 1 27.81 13.97 -6.33
N THR A 2 27.51 12.92 -7.11
CA THR A 2 27.73 11.52 -6.68
C THR A 2 29.09 11.06 -7.22
N PRO A 3 30.01 10.55 -6.37
CA PRO A 3 31.37 10.24 -6.82
C PRO A 3 31.45 9.26 -7.99
N THR A 4 32.31 9.58 -8.96
CA THR A 4 32.52 8.80 -10.19
C THR A 4 33.86 8.07 -10.19
N ASN A 5 34.13 7.29 -11.22
CA ASN A 5 35.46 6.68 -11.43
C ASN A 5 36.53 7.69 -11.89
N ASP A 6 36.24 8.99 -11.89
CA ASP A 6 37.27 10.03 -11.99
C ASP A 6 38.24 9.91 -10.79
N PRO A 7 39.57 9.84 -11.01
CA PRO A 7 40.55 9.77 -9.92
C PRO A 7 40.40 10.84 -8.84
N ALA A 8 39.86 12.02 -9.16
CA ALA A 8 39.60 13.06 -8.17
C ALA A 8 38.40 12.75 -7.26
N ASP A 9 37.42 11.99 -7.76
CA ASP A 9 36.21 11.60 -7.03
C ASP A 9 36.38 10.29 -6.25
N ASP A 10 37.35 9.45 -6.60
CA ASP A 10 37.57 8.12 -6.01
C ASP A 10 39.01 7.95 -5.49
N PRO A 11 39.35 8.63 -4.37
CA PRO A 11 40.67 8.54 -3.76
C PRO A 11 40.88 7.20 -3.04
N ASP A 12 42.16 6.84 -2.84
CA ASP A 12 42.54 5.71 -2.00
C ASP A 12 42.14 5.97 -0.53
N ILE A 13 41.68 4.91 0.14
CA ILE A 13 41.40 4.93 1.58
C ILE A 13 42.21 3.79 2.21
N PRO A 14 43.48 4.02 2.58
CA PRO A 14 44.38 2.98 3.08
C PRO A 14 43.87 2.29 4.34
N ALA A 15 43.22 3.04 5.24
CA ALA A 15 42.63 2.50 6.46
C ALA A 15 41.55 1.44 6.20
N ALA A 16 40.90 1.49 5.04
CA ALA A 16 39.90 0.51 4.61
C ALA A 16 40.46 -0.53 3.64
N GLY A 17 41.77 -0.51 3.36
CA GLY A 17 42.39 -1.34 2.32
C GLY A 17 41.82 -1.07 0.92
N TYR A 18 41.30 0.14 0.70
CA TYR A 18 40.63 0.49 -0.55
C TYR A 18 41.56 1.28 -1.46
N PHE A 19 41.80 0.75 -2.66
CA PHE A 19 42.45 1.45 -3.75
C PHE A 19 41.37 1.98 -4.69
N GLY A 20 41.35 3.30 -4.84
CA GLY A 20 40.44 4.02 -5.71
C GLY A 20 40.84 3.92 -7.18
N ALA A 21 40.11 4.67 -8.01
CA ALA A 21 40.16 4.52 -9.45
C ALA A 21 41.48 5.04 -10.08
N ALA A 22 42.31 5.78 -9.33
CA ALA A 22 43.63 6.25 -9.78
C ALA A 22 44.59 5.10 -10.14
N SER A 23 44.42 3.94 -9.50
CA SER A 23 45.23 2.73 -9.75
C SER A 23 44.99 2.07 -11.12
N ARG A 24 43.93 2.47 -11.84
CA ARG A 24 43.53 1.88 -13.12
C ARG A 24 44.19 2.61 -14.30
N THR A 25 44.60 1.84 -15.30
CA THR A 25 45.22 2.32 -16.54
C THR A 25 44.39 1.91 -17.77
N ASN A 26 44.80 2.35 -18.96
CA ASN A 26 44.07 2.04 -20.19
C ASN A 26 43.91 0.52 -20.46
N GLY A 27 44.82 -0.30 -19.92
CA GLY A 27 44.72 -1.75 -20.07
C GLY A 27 43.68 -2.43 -19.17
N ASN A 28 43.11 -1.74 -18.18
CA ASN A 28 42.26 -2.37 -17.16
C ASN A 28 41.09 -1.51 -16.63
N TRP A 29 40.85 -0.34 -17.21
CA TRP A 29 39.64 0.44 -16.97
C TRP A 29 38.50 0.03 -17.92
N THR A 30 37.26 0.35 -17.56
CA THR A 30 36.07 -0.01 -18.36
C THR A 30 35.79 0.96 -19.51
N SER A 31 36.18 2.23 -19.36
CA SER A 31 35.97 3.28 -20.35
C SER A 31 37.00 4.39 -20.17
N SER A 32 37.38 5.03 -21.27
CA SER A 32 38.24 6.21 -21.28
C SER A 32 37.56 7.43 -20.64
N LEU A 33 36.23 7.54 -20.75
CA LEU A 33 35.47 8.60 -20.07
C LEU A 33 35.21 8.21 -18.61
N ARG A 34 36.17 8.54 -17.74
CA ARG A 34 36.19 8.10 -16.32
C ARG A 34 34.95 8.51 -15.53
N ALA A 35 34.44 9.72 -15.74
CA ALA A 35 33.26 10.23 -15.05
C ALA A 35 31.93 9.56 -15.44
N SER A 36 31.91 8.71 -16.48
CA SER A 36 30.67 8.07 -16.96
C SER A 36 30.09 7.00 -16.03
N HIS A 37 30.85 6.57 -15.02
CA HIS A 37 30.46 5.49 -14.11
C HIS A 37 30.67 5.91 -12.66
N PHE A 38 29.74 5.56 -11.77
CA PHE A 38 29.92 5.73 -10.33
C PHE A 38 31.08 4.89 -9.78
N SER A 39 31.78 5.44 -8.78
CA SER A 39 32.88 4.75 -8.10
C SER A 39 32.43 3.53 -7.32
N SER A 40 33.37 2.63 -7.03
CA SER A 40 33.10 1.46 -6.18
C SER A 40 32.72 1.88 -4.76
N TRP A 41 33.35 2.93 -4.23
CA TRP A 41 32.97 3.52 -2.94
C TRP A 41 31.54 4.05 -2.93
N ALA A 42 31.13 4.81 -3.95
CA ALA A 42 29.77 5.34 -4.07
C ALA A 42 28.71 4.22 -4.17
N ARG A 43 29.02 3.15 -4.91
CA ARG A 43 28.13 1.97 -5.07
C ARG A 43 27.98 1.15 -3.80
N ARG A 44 28.94 1.20 -2.87
CA ARG A 44 28.84 0.51 -1.57
C ARG A 44 28.14 1.34 -0.48
N ASN A 45 27.98 2.64 -0.69
CA ASN A 45 27.49 3.57 0.32
C ASN A 45 26.29 4.38 -0.22
N ILE A 46 26.54 5.56 -0.77
CA ILE A 46 25.48 6.55 -0.99
C ILE A 46 24.41 6.11 -2.00
N ILE A 47 24.78 5.29 -2.99
CA ILE A 47 23.84 4.81 -4.02
C ILE A 47 22.82 3.82 -3.42
N PRO A 48 23.24 2.70 -2.80
CA PRO A 48 22.30 1.80 -2.16
C PRO A 48 21.54 2.45 -1.00
N GLU A 49 22.15 3.37 -0.24
CA GLU A 49 21.44 4.10 0.82
C GLU A 49 20.27 4.94 0.30
N ARG A 50 20.49 5.69 -0.78
CA ARG A 50 19.43 6.49 -1.42
C ARG A 50 18.37 5.60 -2.05
N MET A 51 18.78 4.50 -2.68
CA MET A 51 17.84 3.52 -3.26
C MET A 51 16.99 2.87 -2.17
N ALA A 52 17.59 2.41 -1.07
CA ALA A 52 16.89 1.82 0.07
C ALA A 52 15.93 2.83 0.71
N SER A 53 16.37 4.08 0.90
CA SER A 53 15.53 5.15 1.43
C SER A 53 14.32 5.43 0.53
N ALA A 54 14.52 5.45 -0.79
CA ALA A 54 13.42 5.61 -1.75
C ALA A 54 12.47 4.41 -1.71
N ILE A 55 12.98 3.18 -1.63
CA ILE A 55 12.15 1.97 -1.48
C ILE A 55 11.33 2.05 -0.19
N LEU A 56 11.93 2.42 0.94
CA LEU A 56 11.19 2.56 2.20
C LEU A 56 10.14 3.68 2.13
N LEU A 57 10.44 4.81 1.50
CA LEU A 57 9.51 5.94 1.37
C LEU A 57 8.33 5.67 0.42
N TYR A 58 8.58 4.95 -0.67
CA TYR A 58 7.62 4.75 -1.76
C TYR A 58 7.00 3.34 -1.80
N ALA A 59 7.77 2.29 -1.51
CA ALA A 59 7.27 0.91 -1.41
C ALA A 59 6.81 0.56 0.02
N GLY A 60 7.46 1.11 1.06
CA GLY A 60 7.06 0.92 2.47
C GLY A 60 5.70 1.54 2.85
N ARG A 61 5.07 2.29 1.94
CA ARG A 61 3.67 2.73 2.09
C ARG A 61 2.65 1.59 1.94
N LYS A 62 3.09 0.39 1.56
CA LYS A 62 2.35 -0.86 1.71
C LYS A 62 2.92 -1.68 2.88
N SER A 63 2.40 -1.44 4.08
CA SER A 63 2.45 -2.33 5.24
C SER A 63 3.79 -2.43 6.02
N LEU A 64 3.74 -2.01 7.30
CA LEU A 64 4.51 -2.52 8.45
C LEU A 64 6.05 -2.44 8.44
N LEU A 65 6.61 -1.34 8.96
CA LEU A 65 7.64 -1.48 10.00
C LEU A 65 7.21 -0.65 11.21
N ALA A 66 6.90 -1.35 12.30
CA ALA A 66 6.87 -0.75 13.62
C ALA A 66 8.27 -0.22 13.95
N ALA A 67 8.49 1.08 13.80
CA ALA A 67 9.55 1.75 14.54
C ALA A 67 9.02 1.98 15.96
N PRO A 68 9.72 1.55 17.02
CA PRO A 68 9.38 1.96 18.37
C PRO A 68 9.41 3.48 18.42
N SER A 69 8.43 4.05 19.09
CA SER A 69 8.31 5.47 19.41
C SER A 69 9.58 5.94 20.13
N GLY A 70 10.56 6.40 19.36
CA GLY A 70 11.67 7.22 19.81
C GLY A 70 11.33 8.67 19.46
N SER A 71 11.27 9.53 20.48
CA SER A 71 10.91 10.95 20.42
C SER A 71 11.15 11.61 19.06
N ALA A 72 10.06 12.01 18.39
CA ALA A 72 10.15 12.92 17.27
C ALA A 72 10.69 14.27 17.79
N LEU A 73 11.92 14.59 17.43
CA LEU A 73 12.38 15.98 17.42
C LEU A 73 11.60 16.73 16.33
N PRO A 74 11.19 17.99 16.56
CA PRO A 74 10.40 18.73 15.60
C PRO A 74 11.28 19.07 14.39
N VAL A 75 11.01 18.46 13.24
CA VAL A 75 11.56 18.96 11.97
C VAL A 75 10.62 20.04 11.47
N THR A 76 11.10 21.28 11.53
CA THR A 76 10.48 22.46 10.92
C THR A 76 10.22 22.17 9.45
N ALA A 77 8.94 22.16 9.07
CA ALA A 77 8.52 22.06 7.67
C ALA A 77 9.05 23.28 6.92
N THR A 78 10.14 23.10 6.18
CA THR A 78 10.54 24.06 5.15
C THR A 78 10.04 23.51 3.82
N SER A 79 8.93 24.07 3.36
CA SER A 79 8.38 23.83 2.03
C SER A 79 9.38 24.33 0.98
N ALA A 80 10.26 23.45 0.50
CA ALA A 80 11.04 23.70 -0.70
C ALA A 80 10.35 23.00 -1.87
N ALA A 81 9.67 23.79 -2.71
CA ALA A 81 9.23 23.35 -4.02
C ALA A 81 10.46 23.09 -4.89
N THR A 82 10.87 21.82 -4.99
CA THR A 82 11.85 21.40 -6.00
C THR A 82 11.09 20.91 -7.24
N THR A 83 11.09 21.76 -8.25
CA THR A 83 10.67 21.42 -9.62
C THR A 83 11.73 20.50 -10.22
N ASP A 84 11.64 19.19 -9.96
CA ASP A 84 12.54 18.20 -10.55
C ASP A 84 11.94 17.68 -11.87
N THR A 85 12.41 18.23 -12.98
CA THR A 85 11.99 17.90 -14.37
C THR A 85 12.64 16.61 -14.90
N ALA A 86 12.71 15.57 -14.07
CA ALA A 86 13.12 14.24 -14.51
C ALA A 86 12.28 13.19 -13.77
N ALA A 87 10.99 13.14 -14.10
CA ALA A 87 10.12 12.07 -13.66
C ALA A 87 10.63 10.75 -14.23
N THR A 88 11.44 10.02 -13.46
CA THR A 88 11.65 8.60 -13.68
C THR A 88 10.25 7.99 -13.70
N LEU A 89 9.81 7.52 -14.88
CA LEU A 89 8.51 6.89 -15.06
C LEU A 89 8.49 5.60 -14.24
N SER A 90 8.16 5.75 -12.97
CA SER A 90 7.96 4.66 -12.04
C SER A 90 6.62 4.05 -12.41
N TYR A 91 6.61 3.11 -13.35
CA TYR A 91 5.41 2.35 -13.72
C TYR A 91 5.11 1.30 -12.65
N THR A 92 5.15 1.69 -11.37
CA THR A 92 4.54 0.90 -10.32
C THR A 92 3.05 1.19 -10.41
N PRO A 93 2.20 0.23 -10.82
CA PRO A 93 0.76 0.47 -10.82
C PRO A 93 0.36 0.88 -9.41
N LYS A 94 -0.27 2.04 -9.29
CA LYS A 94 -0.78 2.52 -8.00
C LYS A 94 -1.92 1.61 -7.59
N VAL A 95 -1.63 0.63 -6.74
CA VAL A 95 -2.64 -0.24 -6.15
C VAL A 95 -3.27 0.48 -4.97
N ASP A 96 -4.51 0.93 -5.15
CA ASP A 96 -5.35 1.43 -4.06
C ASP A 96 -5.91 0.22 -3.28
N GLU A 97 -5.66 0.17 -1.98
CA GLU A 97 -6.23 -0.85 -1.09
C GLU A 97 -7.24 -0.16 -0.20
N VAL A 98 -8.51 -0.52 -0.38
CA VAL A 98 -9.64 0.09 0.34
C VAL A 98 -10.40 -1.02 1.04
N GLY A 99 -10.41 -0.98 2.37
CA GLY A 99 -10.84 -2.13 3.16
C GLY A 99 -10.46 -1.99 4.63
N TYR A 100 -10.99 -2.91 5.44
CA TYR A 100 -10.49 -3.10 6.79
C TYR A 100 -9.20 -3.93 6.72
N ASN A 101 -8.13 -3.41 7.32
CA ASN A 101 -6.86 -4.11 7.45
C ASN A 101 -6.53 -4.27 8.93
N GLY A 102 -6.61 -5.51 9.42
CA GLY A 102 -6.35 -5.84 10.81
C GLY A 102 -4.93 -5.56 11.29
N ARG A 103 -3.96 -5.40 10.38
CA ARG A 103 -2.57 -5.08 10.73
C ARG A 103 -2.31 -3.58 10.86
N ARG A 104 -3.30 -2.74 10.56
CA ARG A 104 -3.16 -1.29 10.58
C ARG A 104 -3.68 -0.71 11.89
N GLY A 105 -2.83 0.08 12.54
CA GLY A 105 -3.21 0.89 13.71
C GLY A 105 -3.70 0.03 14.88
N ASP A 106 -4.69 0.54 15.60
CA ASP A 106 -5.35 -0.11 16.74
C ASP A 106 -6.45 -1.11 16.32
N GLY A 107 -6.60 -1.36 15.02
CA GLY A 107 -7.64 -2.23 14.47
C GLY A 107 -9.05 -1.65 14.54
N THR A 108 -9.23 -0.37 14.90
CA THR A 108 -10.56 0.26 14.91
C THR A 108 -10.98 0.69 13.51
N LEU A 109 -12.28 0.62 13.24
CA LEU A 109 -12.87 1.01 11.96
C LEU A 109 -12.67 2.52 11.68
N GLN A 110 -12.80 3.35 12.71
CA GLN A 110 -12.74 4.81 12.60
C GLN A 110 -11.35 5.30 12.18
N GLN A 111 -10.28 4.72 12.75
CA GLN A 111 -8.90 5.03 12.37
C GLN A 111 -8.56 4.58 10.94
N GLN A 112 -9.38 3.70 10.36
CA GLN A 112 -9.23 3.20 9.00
C GLN A 112 -10.19 3.87 8.00
N GLY A 113 -10.87 4.95 8.41
CA GLY A 113 -11.67 5.78 7.50
C GLY A 113 -13.11 5.29 7.27
N TRP A 114 -13.58 4.30 8.05
CA TRP A 114 -14.98 3.89 8.06
C TRP A 114 -15.81 4.93 8.81
N LYS A 115 -16.86 5.44 8.17
CA LYS A 115 -17.66 6.58 8.65
C LYS A 115 -18.99 6.15 9.25
N SER A 116 -19.74 5.31 8.54
CA SER A 116 -21.08 4.89 8.96
C SER A 116 -21.00 3.51 9.59
N VAL A 117 -20.73 3.44 10.89
CA VAL A 117 -20.60 2.19 11.65
C VAL A 117 -21.78 2.09 12.62
N SER A 118 -22.71 1.16 12.41
CA SER A 118 -23.91 1.05 13.24
C SER A 118 -24.50 -0.38 13.28
N GLY A 119 -25.41 -0.61 14.24
CA GLY A 119 -26.22 -1.83 14.35
C GLY A 119 -25.52 -3.06 14.94
N ALA A 120 -24.25 -2.94 15.34
CA ALA A 120 -23.49 -3.97 16.06
C ALA A 120 -22.40 -3.34 16.93
N THR A 121 -21.86 -4.15 17.83
CA THR A 121 -20.62 -3.88 18.54
C THR A 121 -19.46 -4.42 17.71
N PHE A 122 -18.50 -3.56 17.40
CA PHE A 122 -17.30 -3.87 16.63
C PHE A 122 -16.09 -3.82 17.55
N THR A 123 -15.46 -4.97 17.80
CA THR A 123 -14.36 -5.09 18.74
C THR A 123 -13.11 -5.62 18.03
N PRO A 124 -12.03 -4.84 17.96
CA PRO A 124 -10.74 -5.35 17.50
C PRO A 124 -10.22 -6.37 18.54
N LYS A 125 -10.07 -7.62 18.14
CA LYS A 125 -9.45 -8.68 18.96
C LYS A 125 -8.07 -8.98 18.41
N ALA A 126 -7.13 -9.38 19.26
CA ALA A 126 -5.79 -9.77 18.78
C ALA A 126 -5.87 -10.86 17.71
N ASN A 127 -5.04 -10.75 16.67
CA ASN A 127 -4.98 -11.76 15.63
C ASN A 127 -4.47 -13.09 16.24
N PRO A 128 -5.16 -14.22 16.03
CA PRO A 128 -4.75 -15.52 16.59
C PRO A 128 -3.43 -16.06 16.04
N ASP A 129 -2.90 -15.49 14.95
CA ASP A 129 -1.67 -15.97 14.32
C ASP A 129 -0.37 -15.58 15.05
N GLY A 130 -0.46 -14.79 16.12
CA GLY A 130 0.67 -14.37 16.94
C GLY A 130 1.60 -13.35 16.27
N LYS A 131 1.29 -12.86 15.07
CA LYS A 131 2.12 -11.91 14.32
C LYS A 131 1.67 -10.45 14.50
N GLY A 132 1.00 -10.15 15.61
CA GLY A 132 0.47 -8.82 15.93
C GLY A 132 -0.79 -8.42 15.14
N GLY A 133 -1.34 -7.24 15.38
CA GLY A 133 -2.58 -6.78 14.73
C GLY A 133 -3.84 -7.49 15.23
N HIS A 134 -4.93 -7.35 14.46
CA HIS A 134 -6.29 -7.57 14.93
C HIS A 134 -7.18 -8.32 13.94
N VAL A 135 -8.19 -9.01 14.46
CA VAL A 135 -9.39 -9.45 13.75
C VAL A 135 -10.59 -8.65 14.26
N LEU A 136 -11.47 -8.23 13.36
CA LEU A 136 -12.66 -7.47 13.73
C LEU A 136 -13.77 -8.42 14.17
N ALA A 137 -14.08 -8.44 15.47
CA ALA A 137 -15.21 -9.21 15.98
C ALA A 137 -16.48 -8.35 15.91
N ILE A 138 -17.51 -8.87 15.24
CA ILE A 138 -18.81 -8.20 15.07
C ILE A 138 -19.85 -8.95 15.88
N THR A 139 -20.45 -8.29 16.87
CA THR A 139 -21.52 -8.86 17.69
C THR A 139 -22.77 -8.00 17.55
N LYS A 140 -23.86 -8.59 17.10
CA LYS A 140 -25.14 -7.90 16.89
C LYS A 140 -26.23 -8.47 17.80
N ALA A 141 -27.22 -7.66 18.14
CA ALA A 141 -28.44 -8.16 18.76
C ALA A 141 -29.27 -8.98 17.75
N ALA A 142 -30.06 -9.93 18.25
CA ALA A 142 -31.00 -10.68 17.43
C ALA A 142 -31.98 -9.73 16.74
N GLY A 143 -32.31 -10.01 15.47
CA GLY A 143 -33.20 -9.16 14.66
C GLY A 143 -32.61 -7.82 14.18
N GLN A 144 -31.41 -7.44 14.62
CA GLN A 144 -30.76 -6.21 14.15
C GLN A 144 -29.87 -6.48 12.93
N THR A 145 -29.83 -5.49 12.03
CA THR A 145 -28.90 -5.39 10.91
C THR A 145 -27.80 -4.42 11.26
N TRP A 146 -26.56 -4.76 10.91
CA TRP A 146 -25.42 -3.87 11.06
C TRP A 146 -24.94 -3.39 9.69
N THR A 147 -24.33 -2.21 9.69
CA THR A 147 -23.69 -1.66 8.48
C THR A 147 -22.40 -0.96 8.85
N ILE A 148 -21.41 -1.14 7.98
CA ILE A 148 -20.16 -0.37 7.99
C ILE A 148 -19.95 0.20 6.59
N GLN A 149 -19.64 1.48 6.49
CA GLN A 149 -19.42 2.14 5.20
C GLN A 149 -18.16 3.00 5.24
N GLN A 150 -17.41 2.93 4.15
CA GLN A 150 -16.28 3.82 3.87
C GLN A 150 -16.44 4.40 2.46
N PRO A 151 -16.09 5.67 2.24
CA PRO A 151 -16.06 6.23 0.91
C PRO A 151 -14.93 5.60 0.10
N VAL A 152 -15.26 5.00 -1.03
CA VAL A 152 -14.27 4.42 -1.96
C VAL A 152 -14.24 5.29 -3.21
N SER A 153 -13.11 5.94 -3.48
CA SER A 153 -12.90 6.65 -4.74
C SER A 153 -12.48 5.66 -5.83
N LYS A 154 -12.86 5.94 -7.09
CA LYS A 154 -12.36 5.27 -8.32
C LYS A 154 -12.90 3.87 -8.59
N GLY A 155 -14.20 3.64 -8.40
CA GLY A 155 -14.84 2.42 -8.92
C GLY A 155 -14.62 2.21 -10.43
N SER A 156 -14.46 3.29 -11.19
CA SER A 156 -14.10 3.27 -12.61
C SER A 156 -12.76 2.60 -12.91
N ASP A 157 -11.79 2.72 -12.01
CA ASP A 157 -10.44 2.20 -12.21
C ASP A 157 -10.43 0.67 -12.06
N LEU A 158 -11.29 0.13 -11.20
CA LEU A 158 -11.51 -1.31 -11.11
C LEU A 158 -12.02 -1.88 -12.44
N LEU A 159 -12.91 -1.17 -13.13
CA LEU A 159 -13.41 -1.58 -14.45
C LEU A 159 -12.35 -1.49 -15.55
N LYS A 160 -11.42 -0.53 -15.45
CA LYS A 160 -10.38 -0.30 -16.47
C LYS A 160 -9.17 -1.22 -16.31
N TYR A 161 -8.74 -1.43 -15.06
CA TYR A 161 -7.47 -2.06 -14.74
C TYR A 161 -7.64 -3.41 -14.03
N GLY A 162 -8.86 -3.78 -13.67
CA GLY A 162 -9.14 -4.98 -12.88
C GLY A 162 -8.75 -4.82 -11.41
N GLY A 163 -9.10 -5.82 -10.62
CA GLY A 163 -8.77 -5.91 -9.20
C GLY A 163 -9.49 -7.06 -8.52
N GLU A 164 -9.32 -7.16 -7.21
CA GLU A 164 -9.81 -8.28 -6.41
C GLU A 164 -10.55 -7.77 -5.17
N LEU A 165 -11.66 -8.43 -4.84
CA LEU A 165 -12.29 -8.36 -3.53
C LEU A 165 -11.87 -9.60 -2.74
N ALA A 166 -11.12 -9.40 -1.67
CA ALA A 166 -10.78 -10.45 -0.72
C ALA A 166 -11.43 -10.17 0.63
N CYS A 167 -12.11 -11.18 1.19
CA CYS A 167 -12.60 -11.16 2.56
C CYS A 167 -12.28 -12.48 3.24
N GLN A 168 -11.48 -12.41 4.30
CA GLN A 168 -11.26 -13.54 5.20
C GLN A 168 -12.15 -13.38 6.42
N PHE A 169 -12.98 -14.39 6.68
CA PHE A 169 -13.95 -14.33 7.76
C PHE A 169 -14.09 -15.70 8.45
N ARG A 170 -14.68 -15.68 9.63
CA ARG A 170 -15.08 -16.88 10.36
C ARG A 170 -16.43 -16.64 11.00
N LEU A 171 -17.38 -17.54 10.76
CA LEU A 171 -18.65 -17.56 11.46
C LEU A 171 -18.48 -18.29 12.79
N THR A 172 -19.02 -17.72 13.86
CA THR A 172 -18.90 -18.27 15.22
C THR A 172 -20.23 -18.76 15.78
N THR A 173 -21.32 -18.62 15.02
CA THR A 173 -22.65 -19.11 15.41
C THR A 173 -22.83 -20.55 14.92
N PRO A 174 -23.68 -21.35 15.60
CA PRO A 174 -24.09 -22.66 15.09
C PRO A 174 -24.65 -22.57 13.65
N LEU A 175 -24.49 -23.65 12.89
CA LEU A 175 -25.09 -23.78 11.57
C LEU A 175 -26.61 -23.73 11.69
N LYS A 176 -27.24 -22.92 10.84
CA LYS A 176 -28.69 -22.80 10.71
C LYS A 176 -29.03 -22.64 9.24
N GLU A 177 -30.09 -23.31 8.81
CA GLU A 177 -30.60 -23.20 7.45
C GLU A 177 -30.98 -21.75 7.10
N ASN A 178 -30.65 -21.31 5.88
CA ASN A 178 -31.01 -20.01 5.33
C ASN A 178 -30.53 -18.80 6.16
N GLN A 179 -29.46 -18.95 6.97
CA GLN A 179 -28.94 -17.86 7.79
C GLN A 179 -27.98 -16.97 7.01
N TYR A 180 -28.29 -15.67 6.94
CA TYR A 180 -27.38 -14.68 6.39
C TYR A 180 -26.19 -14.42 7.33
N ALA A 181 -24.99 -14.39 6.75
CA ALA A 181 -23.78 -13.93 7.40
C ALA A 181 -23.60 -12.42 7.21
N PHE A 182 -23.31 -11.99 5.97
CA PHE A 182 -23.14 -10.59 5.58
C PHE A 182 -23.18 -10.44 4.05
N ALA A 183 -23.18 -9.20 3.58
CA ALA A 183 -23.15 -8.86 2.17
C ALA A 183 -22.18 -7.71 1.88
N PHE A 184 -21.63 -7.70 0.67
CA PHE A 184 -20.81 -6.63 0.13
C PHE A 184 -21.55 -5.91 -0.99
N TYR A 185 -21.70 -4.59 -0.80
CA TYR A 185 -22.31 -3.71 -1.79
C TYR A 185 -21.32 -2.62 -2.16
N TRP A 186 -20.98 -2.54 -3.45
CA TRP A 186 -20.23 -1.41 -3.99
C TRP A 186 -20.96 -0.87 -5.22
N ARG A 187 -21.70 0.21 -5.01
CA ARG A 187 -22.42 0.93 -6.07
C ARG A 187 -21.47 1.87 -6.79
N ILE A 188 -21.66 2.02 -8.10
CA ILE A 188 -20.96 3.01 -8.92
C ILE A 188 -21.97 4.02 -9.46
N ALA A 189 -21.64 5.32 -9.41
CA ALA A 189 -22.50 6.33 -10.00
C ALA A 189 -22.51 6.18 -11.52
N ALA A 190 -23.64 6.45 -12.17
CA ALA A 190 -23.77 6.28 -13.62
C ALA A 190 -22.77 7.14 -14.42
N GLY A 191 -22.43 8.33 -13.91
CA GLY A 191 -21.43 9.22 -14.52
C GLY A 191 -19.98 8.74 -14.40
N ASP A 192 -19.69 7.81 -13.48
CA ASP A 192 -18.35 7.25 -13.28
C ASP A 192 -18.10 5.99 -14.12
N ILE A 193 -19.11 5.50 -14.84
CA ILE A 193 -18.97 4.34 -15.71
C ILE A 193 -18.14 4.73 -16.94
N PRO A 194 -17.02 4.04 -17.24
CA PRO A 194 -16.20 4.36 -18.41
C PRO A 194 -16.98 4.26 -19.72
N SER A 195 -16.66 5.14 -20.67
CA SER A 195 -17.24 5.10 -22.02
C SER A 195 -17.04 3.72 -22.67
N GLY A 196 -18.10 3.20 -23.29
CA GLY A 196 -18.11 1.86 -23.90
C GLY A 196 -18.49 0.72 -22.95
N VAL A 197 -18.55 0.95 -21.63
CA VAL A 197 -18.99 -0.06 -20.65
C VAL A 197 -20.49 0.07 -20.41
N LYS A 198 -21.21 -1.06 -20.42
CA LYS A 198 -22.65 -1.12 -20.13
C LYS A 198 -22.96 -2.29 -19.21
N PHE A 199 -23.72 -2.03 -18.16
CA PHE A 199 -24.32 -3.08 -17.32
C PHE A 199 -25.59 -3.59 -18.02
N LEU A 200 -25.68 -4.91 -18.21
CA LEU A 200 -26.84 -5.57 -18.81
C LEU A 200 -27.84 -5.99 -17.72
N GLY A 201 -29.12 -6.03 -18.08
CA GLY A 201 -30.19 -6.40 -17.14
C GLY A 201 -30.55 -5.26 -16.21
N THR A 202 -31.46 -4.39 -16.65
CA THR A 202 -32.03 -3.34 -15.80
C THR A 202 -33.30 -3.85 -15.14
N ALA A 203 -33.31 -3.90 -13.81
CA ALA A 203 -34.52 -4.11 -13.02
C ALA A 203 -35.03 -2.78 -12.46
N ARG A 204 -36.32 -2.72 -12.12
CA ARG A 204 -36.89 -1.56 -11.41
C ARG A 204 -36.11 -1.36 -10.10
N ASP A 205 -35.73 -0.13 -9.80
CA ASP A 205 -34.96 0.24 -8.61
C ASP A 205 -33.59 -0.44 -8.50
N ALA A 206 -32.97 -0.79 -9.64
CA ALA A 206 -31.59 -1.29 -9.69
C ALA A 206 -30.57 -0.16 -9.92
N TRP A 207 -29.39 -0.32 -9.33
CA TRP A 207 -28.25 0.56 -9.56
C TRP A 207 -27.06 -0.25 -10.10
N PRO A 208 -26.23 0.33 -10.99
CA PRO A 208 -24.96 -0.24 -11.35
C PRO A 208 -24.11 -0.51 -10.11
N ALA A 209 -23.63 -1.74 -9.98
CA ALA A 209 -22.83 -2.16 -8.84
C ALA A 209 -21.63 -2.96 -9.32
N LEU A 210 -20.45 -2.62 -8.82
CA LEU A 210 -19.24 -3.40 -9.01
C LEU A 210 -19.28 -4.69 -8.18
N MET A 211 -19.98 -4.65 -7.05
CA MET A 211 -20.12 -5.78 -6.13
C MET A 211 -21.53 -5.78 -5.54
N ASN A 212 -22.18 -6.94 -5.59
CA ASN A 212 -23.52 -7.16 -5.04
C ASN A 212 -23.67 -8.63 -4.62
N PHE A 213 -22.86 -9.07 -3.65
CA PHE A 213 -22.81 -10.46 -3.23
C PHE A 213 -23.15 -10.58 -1.75
N PHE A 214 -23.79 -11.67 -1.38
CA PHE A 214 -24.07 -12.01 0.02
C PHE A 214 -23.65 -13.44 0.31
N ILE A 215 -23.45 -13.72 1.60
CA ILE A 215 -23.12 -15.04 2.11
C ILE A 215 -24.29 -15.52 2.96
N GLN A 216 -24.81 -16.70 2.63
CA GLN A 216 -25.92 -17.36 3.30
C GLN A 216 -25.62 -18.85 3.39
N THR A 217 -25.99 -19.48 4.51
CA THR A 217 -25.96 -20.93 4.68
C THR A 217 -27.16 -21.58 4.00
N ASP A 218 -26.94 -22.73 3.36
CA ASP A 218 -27.95 -23.54 2.68
C ASP A 218 -28.65 -24.53 3.61
N GLY A 219 -27.94 -25.12 4.58
CA GLY A 219 -28.51 -26.06 5.56
C GLY A 219 -27.57 -27.18 5.95
#